data_AF-A0A523D3S5-F1
#
_entry.id   AF-A0A523D3S5-F1
#
_cell.length_a   1.000
_cell.length_b   1.000
_cell.length_c   1.000
_cell.angle_alpha   90.00
_cell.angle_beta   90.00
_cell.angle_gamma   90.00
#
_symmetry.space_group_name_H-M   'P 1'
#
loop_
_entity.id
_entity.type
_entity.pdbx_description
1 polymer ?
#
loop_
_entity_poly.entity_id
_entity_poly.type
_entity_poly.pdbx_seq_one_letter_code
_entity_poly.pdbx_strand_id
1 'polypeptide(L)'
;MRLPNLALLLLFLSSFTFGQIFSPDETVSRIAHNLMCTCGCPHIIGHCGDECSVAPQLVHEISQLVTAGNTEEEVYKIFEDKYGLRVRAVPKAEG
;
A
#
# COMPACT_ATOMS: atom_id res chain seq x y z
N MET A 1 46.06 20.92 7.89
CA MET A 1 45.68 19.99 6.81
C MET A 1 44.47 19.17 7.26
N ARG A 2 43.41 19.15 6.44
CA ARG A 2 42.32 18.15 6.39
C ARG A 2 41.17 18.23 7.41
N LEU A 3 40.32 19.26 7.29
CA LEU A 3 38.91 19.25 7.76
C LEU A 3 37.81 19.52 6.69
N PRO A 4 38.06 19.89 5.41
CA PRO A 4 36.95 20.28 4.51
C PRO A 4 36.12 19.09 3.98
N ASN A 5 36.63 17.85 4.05
CA ASN A 5 35.93 16.68 3.51
C ASN A 5 34.80 16.16 4.42
N LEU A 6 34.84 16.43 5.73
CA LEU A 6 33.83 15.91 6.67
C LEU A 6 32.53 16.74 6.61
N ALA A 7 32.65 18.07 6.46
CA ALA A 7 31.50 18.96 6.29
C ALA A 7 30.78 18.74 4.94
N LEU A 8 31.54 18.40 3.89
CA LEU A 8 30.97 18.08 2.58
C LEU A 8 30.21 16.73 2.58
N LEU A 9 30.66 15.76 3.38
CA LEU A 9 30.03 14.45 3.53
C LEU A 9 28.69 14.51 4.28
N LEU A 10 28.56 15.41 5.27
CA LEU A 10 27.32 15.58 6.03
C LEU A 10 26.20 16.27 5.22
N LEU A 11 26.54 17.12 4.26
CA LEU A 11 25.56 17.76 3.37
C LEU A 11 24.96 16.80 2.34
N PHE A 12 25.66 15.72 1.97
CA PHE A 12 25.18 14.73 1.00
C PHE A 12 24.21 13.70 1.60
N LEU A 13 24.26 13.43 2.91
CA LEU A 13 23.38 12.44 3.54
C LEU A 13 21.97 12.96 3.86
N SER A 14 21.75 14.27 3.91
CA SER A 14 20.46 14.86 4.29
C SER A 14 19.38 14.84 3.21
N SER A 15 19.71 14.44 1.97
CA SER A 15 18.78 14.55 0.83
C SER A 15 17.90 13.31 0.59
N PHE A 16 18.09 12.20 1.31
CA PHE A 16 17.55 10.90 0.88
C PHE A 16 16.26 10.41 1.53
N THR A 17 15.64 11.16 2.45
CA THR A 17 14.42 10.67 3.11
C THR A 17 13.30 11.69 3.07
N PHE A 18 12.71 11.83 1.88
CA PHE A 18 11.34 12.35 1.73
C PHE A 18 10.41 11.19 1.36
N GLY A 19 10.31 10.20 2.26
CA GLY A 19 9.25 9.21 2.19
C GLY A 19 7.95 9.87 2.64
N GLN A 20 6.93 9.86 1.78
CA GLN A 20 5.59 10.34 2.16
C GLN A 20 5.06 9.42 3.27
N ILE A 21 4.88 9.97 4.47
CA ILE A 21 4.26 9.24 5.59
C ILE A 21 2.76 9.48 5.48
N PHE A 22 2.06 8.53 4.87
CA PHE A 22 0.60 8.52 4.88
C PHE A 22 0.10 8.01 6.24
N SER A 23 -1.08 8.47 6.65
CA SER A 23 -1.72 7.89 7.84
C SER A 23 -2.15 6.44 7.57
N PRO A 24 -2.21 5.56 8.60
CA PRO A 24 -2.65 4.19 8.39
C PRO A 24 -4.03 4.08 7.72
N ASP A 25 -4.95 4.97 8.07
CA ASP A 25 -6.29 5.03 7.47
C ASP A 25 -6.25 5.38 5.98
N GLU A 26 -5.43 6.37 5.61
CA GLU A 26 -5.26 6.76 4.21
C GLU A 26 -4.60 5.64 3.39
N THR A 27 -3.62 4.94 3.97
CA THR A 27 -2.99 3.77 3.34
C THR A 27 -4.01 2.64 3.12
N VAL A 28 -4.81 2.31 4.14
CA VAL A 28 -5.87 1.28 4.02
C VAL A 28 -6.87 1.67 2.93
N SER A 29 -7.32 2.92 2.93
CA SER A 29 -8.24 3.45 1.93
C SER A 29 -7.66 3.31 0.53
N ARG A 30 -6.42 3.74 0.31
CA ARG A 30 -5.75 3.60 -1.00
C ARG A 30 -5.66 2.15 -1.44
N ILE A 31 -5.28 1.23 -0.57
CA ILE A 31 -5.21 -0.20 -0.90
C ILE A 31 -6.59 -0.74 -1.30
N ALA A 32 -7.63 -0.44 -0.53
CA ALA A 32 -9.00 -0.88 -0.81
C ALA A 32 -9.55 -0.33 -2.14
N HIS A 33 -9.10 0.85 -2.58
CA HIS A 33 -9.45 1.42 -3.88
C HIS A 33 -8.64 0.86 -5.06
N ASN A 34 -7.65 -0.01 -4.81
CA ASN A 34 -6.81 -0.63 -5.85
C ASN A 34 -6.98 -2.16 -5.94
N LEU A 35 -7.85 -2.74 -5.11
CA LEU A 35 -8.12 -4.18 -5.08
C LEU A 35 -9.58 -4.46 -5.44
N MET A 36 -9.79 -5.45 -6.31
CA MET A 36 -11.09 -6.04 -6.63
C MET A 36 -11.61 -6.83 -5.44
N CYS A 37 -12.92 -6.72 -5.19
CA CYS A 37 -13.57 -7.56 -4.19
C CYS A 37 -13.69 -9.00 -4.70
N THR A 38 -13.53 -9.96 -3.80
CA THR A 38 -13.59 -11.40 -4.11
C THR A 38 -14.98 -12.01 -3.94
N CYS A 39 -16.00 -11.18 -3.70
CA CYS A 39 -17.40 -11.62 -3.56
C CYS A 39 -18.06 -12.05 -4.88
N GLY A 40 -17.41 -11.82 -6.02
CA GLY A 40 -17.91 -12.16 -7.36
C GLY A 40 -18.57 -11.01 -8.12
N CYS A 41 -18.85 -9.88 -7.47
CA CYS A 41 -19.30 -8.66 -8.13
C CYS A 41 -18.12 -7.91 -8.78
N PRO A 42 -18.35 -7.14 -9.86
CA PRO A 42 -17.31 -6.38 -10.56
C PRO A 42 -16.98 -5.04 -9.86
N HIS A 43 -16.85 -5.06 -8.53
CA HIS A 43 -16.55 -3.88 -7.72
C HIS A 43 -15.20 -4.00 -7.02
N ILE A 44 -14.52 -2.87 -6.87
CA ILE A 44 -13.39 -2.75 -5.95
C ILE A 44 -13.86 -2.70 -4.50
N ILE A 45 -12.99 -3.11 -3.58
CA ILE A 45 -13.31 -3.20 -2.15
C ILE A 45 -13.83 -1.86 -1.61
N GLY A 46 -13.15 -0.75 -1.94
CA GLY A 46 -13.51 0.59 -1.48
C GLY A 46 -14.86 1.12 -1.98
N HIS A 47 -15.47 0.49 -2.98
CA HIS A 47 -16.78 0.87 -3.54
C HIS A 47 -17.89 -0.13 -3.22
N CYS A 48 -17.65 -1.16 -2.40
CA CYS A 48 -18.71 -2.05 -1.96
C CYS A 48 -19.64 -1.34 -0.96
N GLY A 49 -20.96 -1.52 -1.12
CA GLY A 49 -21.94 -1.05 -0.15
C GLY A 49 -22.20 -2.07 0.97
N ASP A 50 -23.16 -1.75 1.84
CA ASP A 50 -23.55 -2.55 3.01
C ASP A 50 -24.11 -3.94 2.65
N GLU A 51 -24.50 -4.14 1.39
CA GLU A 51 -24.95 -5.43 0.87
C GLU A 51 -23.82 -6.48 0.74
N CYS A 52 -22.55 -6.04 0.78
CA CYS A 52 -21.40 -6.91 0.63
C CYS A 52 -20.88 -7.41 1.99
N SER A 53 -21.08 -8.69 2.29
CA SER A 53 -20.58 -9.30 3.54
C SER A 53 -19.06 -9.58 3.54
N VAL A 54 -18.41 -9.52 2.37
CA VAL A 54 -16.99 -9.86 2.18
C VAL A 54 -16.08 -8.64 2.32
N ALA A 55 -16.46 -7.50 1.73
CA ALA A 55 -15.62 -6.30 1.71
C ALA A 55 -15.17 -5.82 3.11
N PRO A 56 -16.03 -5.80 4.16
CA PRO A 56 -15.60 -5.42 5.50
C PRO A 56 -14.48 -6.30 6.06
N GLN A 57 -14.49 -7.60 5.73
CA GLN A 57 -13.46 -8.54 6.17
C GLN A 57 -12.14 -8.29 5.46
N LEU A 58 -12.17 -7.97 4.17
CA LEU A 58 -10.97 -7.62 3.39
C LEU A 58 -10.38 -6.28 3.85
N VAL A 59 -11.22 -5.28 4.14
CA VAL A 59 -10.76 -4.00 4.72
C VAL A 59 -10.10 -4.24 6.08
N HIS A 60 -10.69 -5.11 6.91
CA HIS A 60 -10.09 -5.49 8.19
C HIS A 60 -8.73 -6.16 8.01
N GLU A 61 -8.60 -7.10 7.07
CA GLU A 61 -7.32 -7.76 6.75
C GLU A 61 -6.26 -6.75 6.27
N ILE A 62 -6.63 -5.84 5.36
CA ILE A 62 -5.74 -4.76 4.90
C ILE A 62 -5.28 -3.91 6.09
N SER A 63 -6.20 -3.52 6.96
CA SER A 63 -5.90 -2.74 8.17
C SER A 63 -4.93 -3.46 9.11
N GLN A 64 -5.09 -4.77 9.30
CA GLN A 64 -4.16 -5.57 10.10
C GLN A 64 -2.76 -5.59 9.49
N LEU A 65 -2.64 -5.76 8.17
CA LEU A 65 -1.34 -5.79 7.49
C LEU A 65 -0.64 -4.43 7.54
N VAL A 66 -1.36 -3.34 7.32
CA VAL A 66 -0.84 -1.97 7.42
C VAL A 66 -0.39 -1.68 8.87
N THR A 67 -1.18 -2.08 9.86
CA THR A 67 -0.83 -1.93 11.28
C THR A 67 0.41 -2.75 11.65
N ALA A 68 0.62 -3.89 10.99
CA ALA A 68 1.82 -4.71 11.15
C ALA A 68 3.07 -4.14 10.45
N GLY A 69 2.96 -2.99 9.77
CA GLY A 69 4.08 -2.31 9.10
C GLY A 69 4.32 -2.72 7.66
N ASN A 70 3.40 -3.47 7.04
CA ASN A 70 3.49 -3.78 5.61
C ASN A 70 3.21 -2.52 4.78
N THR A 71 4.02 -2.34 3.75
CA THR A 71 3.83 -1.34 2.70
C THR A 71 2.67 -1.71 1.78
N GLU A 72 2.13 -0.74 1.02
CA GLU A 72 1.06 -1.01 0.06
C GLU A 72 1.41 -2.11 -0.93
N GLU A 73 2.64 -2.11 -1.45
CA GLU A 73 3.07 -3.11 -2.43
C GLU A 73 3.21 -4.51 -1.84
N GLU A 74 3.61 -4.61 -0.57
CA GLU A 74 3.61 -5.88 0.15
C GLU A 74 2.17 -6.37 0.36
N VAL A 75 1.23 -5.49 0.72
CA VAL A 75 -0.18 -5.86 0.85
C VAL A 75 -0.76 -6.29 -0.50
N TYR A 76 -0.52 -5.55 -1.59
CA TYR A 76 -0.96 -5.96 -2.91
C TYR A 76 -0.38 -7.32 -3.30
N LYS A 77 0.90 -7.55 -3.03
CA LYS A 77 1.53 -8.85 -3.28
C LYS A 77 0.88 -9.98 -2.48
N ILE A 78 0.57 -9.76 -1.20
CA ILE A 78 -0.13 -10.75 -0.36
C ILE A 78 -1.50 -11.12 -0.96
N PHE A 79 -2.25 -10.11 -1.42
CA PHE A 79 -3.55 -10.33 -2.06
C PHE A 79 -3.42 -11.00 -3.43
N GLU A 80 -2.44 -10.60 -4.25
CA GLU A 80 -2.11 -11.25 -5.53
C GLU A 80 -1.72 -12.72 -5.32
N ASP A 81 -0.93 -13.04 -4.29
CA ASP A 81 -0.52 -14.40 -3.96
C ASP A 81 -1.71 -15.24 -3.46
N LYS A 82 -2.69 -14.62 -2.78
CA LYS A 82 -3.90 -15.30 -2.26
C LYS A 82 -5.00 -15.50 -3.30
N TYR A 83 -5.26 -14.50 -4.15
CA TYR A 83 -6.42 -14.45 -5.03
C TYR A 83 -6.07 -14.42 -6.53
N GLY A 84 -4.78 -14.33 -6.87
CA GLY A 84 -4.26 -14.21 -8.22
C GLY A 84 -4.18 -12.75 -8.71
N LEU A 85 -3.42 -12.53 -9.79
CA LEU A 85 -3.12 -11.20 -10.34
C LEU A 85 -4.35 -10.35 -10.69
N ARG A 86 -5.49 -10.99 -10.99
CA ARG A 86 -6.74 -10.29 -11.35
C ARG A 86 -7.37 -9.54 -10.17
N VAL A 87 -6.94 -9.80 -8.94
CA VAL A 87 -7.40 -9.05 -7.77
C VAL A 87 -6.91 -7.60 -7.79
N ARG A 88 -5.83 -7.31 -8.50
CA ARG A 88 -5.30 -5.95 -8.60
C ARG A 88 -6.05 -5.18 -9.68
N ALA A 89 -6.85 -4.20 -9.26
CA ALA A 89 -7.71 -3.41 -10.13
C ALA A 89 -6.91 -2.46 -11.02
N VAL A 90 -5.82 -1.92 -10.48
CA VAL A 90 -4.92 -1.00 -11.19
C VAL A 90 -3.60 -1.73 -11.47
N PRO A 91 -3.24 -1.95 -12.74
CA PRO A 91 -2.00 -2.64 -13.08
C PRO A 91 -0.80 -1.92 -12.47
N LYS A 92 0.24 -2.69 -12.12
CA LYS A 92 1.53 -2.12 -11.71
C LYS A 92 2.01 -1.20 -12.84
N ALA A 93 2.45 0.01 -12.49
CA ALA A 93 3.12 0.85 -13.46
C ALA A 93 4.45 0.16 -13.83
N GLU A 94 4.52 -0.38 -15.04
CA GLU A 94 5.77 -0.88 -15.61
C GLU A 94 6.44 0.29 -16.32
N GLY A 95 7.52 0.83 -15.74
CA GLY A 95 8.26 1.98 -16.25
C GLY A 95 9.74 1.86 -15.95
#